data_AF-A0A819G6N9-F1
#
_entry.id   AF-A0A819G6N9-F1
#
_cell.length_a   1.000
_cell.length_b   1.000
_cell.length_c   1.000
_cell.angle_alpha   90.00
_cell.angle_beta   90.00
_cell.angle_gamma   90.00
#
_symmetry.space_group_name_H-M   'P 1'
#
loop_
_entity.id
_entity.type
_entity.pdbx_description
1 polymer ?
#
loop_
_entity_poly.entity_id
_entity_poly.type
_entity_poly.pdbx_seq_one_letter_code
_entity_poly.pdbx_strand_id
1 'polypeptide(L)' 'MQSSNLSSIEALLDSHNRTSEIILTEAIQCIGEALQVDRGFKAVRDPPRQRCRIAFVWRHDESVPDIAFEME' A
#
# COMPACT_ATOMS: atom_id res chain seq x y z
N MET A 1 -2.51 -1.47 23.51
CA MET A 1 -1.28 -2.02 22.92
C MET A 1 -1.30 -1.83 21.41
N GLN A 2 -1.19 -0.59 20.93
CA GLN A 2 -1.39 -0.22 19.51
C GLN A 2 -0.15 0.47 18.92
N SER A 3 1.02 0.19 19.50
CA SER A 3 2.28 0.89 19.24
C SER A 3 3.28 0.13 18.36
N SER A 4 3.02 -1.14 18.03
CA SER A 4 3.99 -2.01 17.33
C SER A 4 4.09 -1.77 15.82
N ASN A 5 3.05 -1.24 15.18
CA ASN A 5 3.02 -1.11 13.72
C ASN A 5 3.62 0.20 13.22
N LEU A 6 3.52 1.28 14.00
CA LEU A 6 4.14 2.56 13.66
C LEU A 6 5.67 2.47 13.71
N SER A 7 6.22 1.80 14.72
CA SER A 7 7.67 1.58 14.84
C SER A 7 8.26 0.78 13.67
N SER A 8 7.48 -0.13 13.08
CA SER A 8 7.91 -0.90 11.91
C SER A 8 7.97 -0.04 10.64
N ILE A 9 7.03 0.89 10.48
CA ILE A 9 7.02 1.84 9.36
C ILE A 9 8.20 2.81 9.47
N GLU A 10 8.47 3.33 10.66
CA GLU A 10 9.62 4.22 10.92
C GLU A 10 10.95 3.52 10.58
N ALA A 11 11.14 2.28 11.03
CA ALA A 11 12.33 1.49 10.71
C ALA A 11 12.49 1.20 9.20
N LEU A 12 11.39 1.06 8.46
CA LEU A 12 11.42 0.88 7.01
C LEU A 12 11.89 2.14 6.28
N LEU A 13 11.44 3.33 6.74
CA LEU A 13 11.81 4.62 6.16
C LEU A 13 13.29 4.97 6.39
N ASP A 14 13.87 4.55 7.51
CA ASP A 14 15.27 4.81 7.88
C ASP A 14 16.29 3.92 7.13
N SER A 15 15.83 2.97 6.32
CA SER A 15 16.72 2.04 5.61
C SER A 15 17.38 2.67 4.36
N HIS A 16 18.58 3.24 4.54
CA HIS A 16 19.31 4.03 3.53
C HIS A 16 19.75 3.30 2.23
N ASN A 17 19.48 2.00 2.07
CA ASN A 17 19.89 1.20 0.91
C ASN A 17 18.73 0.62 0.09
N ARG A 18 17.50 1.10 0.30
CA ARG A 18 16.32 0.57 -0.38
C ARG A 18 15.69 1.61 -1.29
N THR A 19 15.14 1.15 -2.42
CA THR A 19 14.39 2.05 -3.31
C THR A 19 13.07 2.43 -2.65
N SER A 20 12.60 3.64 -2.92
CA SER A 20 11.30 4.13 -2.44
C SER A 20 10.16 3.19 -2.83
N GLU A 21 10.26 2.52 -3.98
CA GLU A 21 9.30 1.51 -4.42
C GLU A 21 9.17 0.35 -3.42
N ILE A 22 10.30 -0.20 -2.97
CA ILE A 22 10.37 -1.31 -2.03
C ILE A 22 9.79 -0.89 -0.67
N ILE A 23 10.22 0.26 -0.16
CA ILE A 23 9.75 0.80 1.13
C ILE A 23 8.22 1.00 1.10
N LEU A 24 7.69 1.62 0.03
CA LEU A 24 6.26 1.87 -0.10
C LEU A 24 5.43 0.59 -0.30
N THR A 25 6.00 -0.44 -0.92
CA THR A 25 5.34 -1.76 -1.03
C THR A 25 5.19 -2.40 0.34
N GLU A 26 6.25 -2.43 1.13
CA GLU A 26 6.22 -3.05 2.46
C GLU A 26 5.39 -2.26 3.46
N ALA A 27 5.44 -0.92 3.40
CA ALA A 27 4.58 -0.08 4.22
C ALA A 27 3.09 -0.40 4.01
N ILE A 28 2.67 -0.67 2.77
CA ILE A 28 1.28 -1.04 2.48
C ILE A 28 0.93 -2.40 3.07
N GLN A 29 1.83 -3.36 3.00
CA GLN A 29 1.63 -4.64 3.67
C GLN A 29 1.49 -4.45 5.18
N CYS A 30 2.39 -3.71 5.83
CA CYS A 30 2.34 -3.46 7.27
C CYS A 30 1.05 -2.75 7.68
N ILE A 31 0.61 -1.74 6.93
CA ILE A 31 -0.66 -1.04 7.16
C ILE A 31 -1.83 -2.01 6.98
N GLY A 32 -1.77 -2.82 5.93
CA GLY A 32 -2.81 -3.79 5.60
C GLY A 32 -3.04 -4.81 6.72
N GLU A 33 -1.95 -5.39 7.22
CA GLU A 33 -1.94 -6.31 8.36
C GLU A 33 -2.38 -5.62 9.65
N ALA A 34 -1.92 -4.40 9.91
CA ALA A 34 -2.26 -3.62 11.09
C ALA A 34 -3.75 -3.29 11.19
N LEU A 35 -4.37 -2.98 10.04
CA LEU A 35 -5.79 -2.63 9.95
C LEU A 35 -6.69 -3.83 9.64
N GLN A 36 -6.12 -5.02 9.44
CA GLN A 36 -6.83 -6.25 9.08
C GLN A 36 -7.73 -6.07 7.86
N VAL A 37 -7.23 -5.35 6.85
CA VAL A 37 -7.93 -5.20 5.57
C VAL A 37 -7.58 -6.33 4.62
N ASP A 38 -8.47 -6.62 3.68
CA ASP A 38 -8.29 -7.62 2.64
C ASP A 38 -7.26 -7.20 1.58
N ARG A 39 -7.16 -5.89 1.29
CA ARG A 39 -6.24 -5.34 0.28
C ARG A 39 -5.83 -3.89 0.54
N GLY A 40 -4.72 -3.50 -0.08
CA GLY A 40 -4.22 -2.11 -0.13
C GLY A 40 -3.54 -1.82 -1.46
N PHE A 41 -3.56 -0.58 -1.95
CA PHE A 41 -3.04 -0.26 -3.28
C PHE A 41 -2.32 1.09 -3.35
N LYS A 42 -1.36 1.19 -4.28
CA LYS A 42 -0.73 2.45 -4.70
C LYS A 42 -1.43 2.95 -5.94
N ALA A 43 -2.07 4.10 -5.86
CA ALA A 43 -2.65 4.78 -7.02
C ALA A 43 -1.76 5.94 -7.45
N VAL A 44 -1.53 6.06 -8.76
CA VAL A 44 -0.89 7.22 -9.37
C VAL A 44 -1.97 8.04 -10.04
N ARG A 45 -2.08 9.31 -9.63
CA ARG A 45 -3.02 10.27 -10.21
C ARG A 45 -2.26 11.24 -11.12
N ASP A 46 -2.81 11.48 -12.29
CA ASP A 46 -2.43 12.53 -13.25
C ASP A 46 -3.57 13.56 -13.26
N PRO A 47 -3.48 14.63 -12.45
CA PRO A 47 -4.55 15.62 -12.34
C PRO A 47 -4.85 16.36 -13.65
N PRO A 48 -3.85 16.80 -14.45
CA PRO A 48 -4.11 17.43 -15.74
C PRO A 48 -4.94 16.57 -16.70
N ARG A 49 -4.73 15.25 -16.71
CA ARG A 49 -5.49 14.33 -17.55
C ARG A 49 -6.70 13.69 -16.86
N GLN A 50 -6.99 14.12 -15.64
CA GLN A 50 -8.02 13.53 -14.77
C GLN A 50 -7.96 12.00 -14.70
N ARG A 51 -6.75 11.44 -14.76
CA ARG A 51 -6.53 10.00 -14.85
C ARG A 51 -6.01 9.47 -13.53
N CYS A 52 -6.51 8.32 -13.12
CA CYS A 52 -5.97 7.54 -12.02
C CYS A 52 -5.63 6.15 -12.54
N ARG A 53 -4.51 5.57 -12.08
CA ARG A 53 -4.19 4.16 -12.32
C ARG A 53 -3.66 3.53 -11.05
N ILE A 54 -4.03 2.28 -10.81
CA ILE A 54 -3.34 1.48 -9.80
C ILE A 54 -1.97 1.10 -10.35
N ALA A 55 -0.92 1.42 -9.61
CA ALA A 55 0.45 1.02 -9.92
C ALA A 55 0.85 -0.27 -9.18
N PHE A 56 0.21 -0.59 -8.06
CA PHE A 56 0.48 -1.78 -7.26
C PHE A 56 -0.72 -2.13 -6.38
N VAL A 57 -0.96 -3.43 -6.19
CA VAL A 57 -1.96 -3.97 -5.24
C VAL A 57 -1.26 -4.99 -4.35
N TRP A 58 -1.36 -4.80 -3.04
CA TRP A 58 -1.12 -5.82 -2.04
C TRP A 58 -2.46 -6.47 -1.67
N ARG A 59 -2.44 -7.78 -1.47
CA ARG A 59 -3.57 -8.58 -1.00
C ARG A 59 -3.14 -9.35 0.22
N HIS A 60 -4.03 -9.49 1.18
CA HIS A 60 -3.79 -10.34 2.34
C HIS A 60 -3.59 -11.80 1.93
N ASP A 61 -4.39 -12.26 0.96
CA ASP A 61 -4.24 -13.57 0.32
C ASP A 61 -4.70 -13.54 -1.15
N GLU A 62 -4.40 -14.60 -1.88
CA GLU A 62 -4.66 -14.69 -3.33
C GLU A 62 -6.15 -14.80 -3.70
N SER A 63 -7.03 -15.09 -2.75
CA SER A 63 -8.48 -15.15 -2.99
C SER A 63 -9.14 -13.76 -3.04
N VAL A 64 -8.45 -12.72 -2.56
CA VAL A 64 -8.97 -11.35 -2.57
C VAL A 64 -9.07 -10.83 -4.01
N PRO A 65 -10.26 -10.47 -4.49
CA PRO A 65 -10.47 -10.10 -5.88
C PRO A 65 -9.77 -8.77 -6.24
N ASP A 66 -9.48 -8.63 -7.53
CA ASP A 66 -9.01 -7.37 -8.10
C ASP A 66 -10.05 -6.26 -7.94
N ILE A 67 -9.57 -5.02 -7.95
CA ILE A 67 -10.45 -3.85 -7.88
C ILE A 67 -11.23 -3.74 -9.19
N ALA A 68 -12.53 -4.02 -9.14
CA ALA A 68 -13.49 -3.57 -10.13
C ALA A 68 -13.82 -2.10 -9.83
N PHE A 69 -13.20 -1.16 -10.55
CA PHE A 69 -13.63 0.23 -10.48
C PHE A 69 -14.98 0.38 -11.19
N GLU A 70 -16.08 0.31 -10.44
CA GLU A 70 -17.27 1.07 -10.80
C GLU A 70 -17.08 2.47 -10.20
N MET A 71 -16.67 3.43 -11.05
CA MET A 71 -16.69 4.84 -10.65
C MET A 71 -18.14 5.30 -10.74
N GLU A 72 -18.81 5.47 -9.60
CA GLU A 72 -20.00 6.33 -9.51
C GLU A 72 -19.64 7.80 -9.73
#